data_AF-A0A1T1ZXB7-F1
#
_entry.id   AF-A0A1T1ZXB7-F1
#
_cell.length_a   1.000
_cell.length_b   1.000
_cell.length_c   1.000
_cell.angle_alpha   90.00
_cell.angle_beta   90.00
_cell.angle_gamma   90.00
#
_symmetry.space_group_name_H-M   'P 1'
#
loop_
_entity.id
_entity.type
_entity.pdbx_description
1 polymer ?
#
loop_
_entity_poly.entity_id
_entity_poly.type
_entity_poly.pdbx_seq_one_letter_code
_entity_poly.pdbx_strand_id
1 'polypeptide(L)'
;LIPVAGAMQTTGAADVLARFLVETIARGNAIAALAAILITTMFLSDLMNNAATAAVLSPVALGIAASLDVNPDSFLMAVAIGASCAFLTPIGHQNNTLILGSGGFRFG
;
A
#
# COMPACT_ATOMS: atom_id res chain seq x y z
N LEU A 1 0.15 -5.70 16.03
CA LEU A 1 -0.03 -5.25 14.63
C LEU A 1 0.69 -6.15 13.62
N ILE A 2 1.87 -6.70 13.94
CA ILE A 2 2.60 -7.69 13.11
C ILE A 2 1.77 -8.90 12.61
N PRO A 3 0.88 -9.56 13.41
CA PRO A 3 0.18 -10.76 12.93
C PRO A 3 -0.85 -10.48 11.83
N VAL A 4 -1.45 -9.29 11.80
CA VAL A 4 -2.43 -8.91 10.76
C VAL A 4 -1.71 -8.61 9.44
N ALA A 5 -0.61 -7.85 9.48
CA ALA A 5 0.25 -7.63 8.33
C ALA A 5 0.76 -8.94 7.72
N GLY A 6 1.24 -9.87 8.58
CA GLY A 6 1.70 -11.19 8.15
C GLY A 6 0.56 -12.05 7.58
N ALA A 7 -0.65 -11.97 8.15
CA ALA A 7 -1.82 -12.66 7.62
C ALA A 7 -2.26 -12.09 6.27
N MET A 8 -2.30 -10.76 6.08
CA MET A 8 -2.64 -10.16 4.79
C MET A 8 -1.62 -10.51 3.70
N GLN A 9 -0.34 -10.60 4.06
CA GLN A 9 0.73 -11.00 3.14
C GLN A 9 0.66 -12.48 2.76
N THR A 10 0.37 -13.36 3.70
CA THR A 10 0.30 -14.82 3.45
C THR A 10 -1.02 -15.26 2.81
N THR A 11 -2.12 -14.57 3.07
CA THR A 11 -3.45 -14.90 2.53
C THR A 11 -3.74 -14.25 1.17
N GLY A 12 -2.95 -13.26 0.74
CA GLY A 12 -3.21 -12.49 -0.47
C GLY A 12 -4.43 -11.58 -0.38
N ALA A 13 -4.97 -11.35 0.82
CA ALA A 13 -6.14 -10.48 1.03
C ALA A 13 -5.92 -9.06 0.49
N ALA A 14 -4.68 -8.57 0.54
CA ALA A 14 -4.26 -7.30 -0.06
C ALA A 14 -4.49 -7.24 -1.57
N ASP A 15 -4.18 -8.32 -2.29
CA ASP A 15 -4.38 -8.44 -3.74
C ASP A 15 -5.87 -8.44 -4.07
N VAL A 16 -6.65 -9.24 -3.34
CA VAL A 16 -8.11 -9.32 -3.52
C VAL A 16 -8.78 -7.96 -3.29
N LEU A 17 -8.39 -7.23 -2.25
CA LEU A 17 -8.92 -5.88 -1.97
C LEU A 17 -8.58 -4.88 -3.07
N ALA A 18 -7.32 -4.85 -3.52
CA ALA A 18 -6.88 -3.93 -4.56
C ALA A 18 -7.58 -4.22 -5.89
N ARG A 19 -7.72 -5.49 -6.27
CA ARG A 19 -8.50 -5.89 -7.47
C ARG A 19 -9.96 -5.51 -7.35
N PHE A 20 -10.59 -5.81 -6.22
CA PHE A 20 -12.00 -5.49 -5.98
C PHE A 20 -12.28 -3.98 -6.08
N LEU A 21 -11.42 -3.16 -5.48
CA LEU A 21 -11.52 -1.69 -5.55
C LEU A 21 -11.37 -1.19 -6.98
N VAL A 22 -10.43 -1.74 -7.74
CA VAL A 22 -10.18 -1.32 -9.13
C VAL A 22 -11.31 -1.76 -10.05
N GLU A 23 -11.78 -3.00 -9.96
CA GLU A 23 -12.92 -3.50 -10.74
C GLU A 23 -14.21 -2.72 -10.45
N THR A 24 -14.44 -2.35 -9.18
CA THR A 24 -15.66 -1.65 -8.76
C THR A 24 -15.62 -0.15 -9.06
N ILE A 25 -14.49 0.52 -8.77
CA ILE A 25 -14.34 1.98 -8.84
C ILE A 25 -13.84 2.43 -10.21
N ALA A 26 -12.86 1.74 -10.79
CA ALA A 26 -12.22 2.23 -12.01
C ALA A 26 -13.11 2.04 -13.24
N ARG A 27 -13.90 0.95 -13.32
CA ARG A 27 -14.80 0.65 -14.45
C ARG A 27 -14.16 0.92 -15.83
N GLY A 28 -12.87 0.63 -15.99
CA GLY A 28 -12.11 0.87 -17.23
C GLY A 28 -11.39 2.23 -17.34
N ASN A 29 -11.53 3.15 -16.39
CA ASN A 29 -10.81 4.42 -16.37
C ASN A 29 -9.45 4.30 -15.67
N ALA A 30 -8.37 4.46 -16.44
CA ALA A 30 -6.99 4.37 -15.97
C ALA A 30 -6.64 5.34 -14.84
N ILE A 31 -7.17 6.57 -14.86
CA ILE A 31 -6.90 7.58 -13.82
C ILE A 31 -7.57 7.17 -12.51
N ALA A 32 -8.80 6.64 -12.57
CA ALA A 32 -9.50 6.17 -11.38
C ALA A 32 -8.82 4.92 -10.78
N ALA A 33 -8.34 4.01 -11.62
CA ALA A 33 -7.55 2.84 -11.18
C ALA A 33 -6.25 3.26 -10.48
N LEU A 34 -5.55 4.26 -11.04
CA LEU A 34 -4.32 4.80 -10.47
C LEU A 34 -4.56 5.48 -9.12
N ALA A 35 -5.63 6.27 -8.99
CA ALA A 35 -6.01 6.87 -7.71
C ALA A 35 -6.41 5.79 -6.68
N ALA A 36 -7.15 4.77 -7.09
CA ALA A 36 -7.54 3.66 -6.23
C ALA A 36 -6.31 2.87 -5.72
N ILE A 37 -5.33 2.58 -6.60
CA ILE A 37 -4.12 1.87 -6.18
C ILE A 37 -3.30 2.70 -5.20
N LEU A 38 -3.19 4.01 -5.45
CA LEU A 38 -2.44 4.94 -4.60
C LEU A 38 -3.05 4.97 -3.18
N ILE A 39 -4.37 5.18 -3.07
CA ILE A 39 -5.08 5.25 -1.79
C ILE A 39 -5.01 3.90 -1.06
N THR A 40 -5.21 2.80 -1.77
CA THR A 40 -5.13 1.45 -1.18
C THR A 40 -3.73 1.18 -0.65
N THR A 41 -2.70 1.56 -1.40
CA THR A 41 -1.30 1.42 -0.99
C THR A 41 -1.01 2.26 0.26
N MET A 42 -1.46 3.52 0.29
CA MET A 42 -1.30 4.38 1.47
C MET A 42 -1.95 3.74 2.72
N PHE A 43 -3.16 3.18 2.57
CA PHE A 43 -3.87 2.54 3.68
C PHE A 43 -3.17 1.25 4.15
N LEU A 44 -2.73 0.39 3.21
CA LEU A 44 -2.01 -0.83 3.55
C LEU A 44 -0.62 -0.57 4.15
N SER A 45 0.04 0.51 3.74
CA SER A 45 1.35 0.90 4.27
C SER A 45 1.29 1.42 5.71
N ASP A 46 0.10 1.74 6.20
CA ASP A 46 -0.13 2.05 7.61
C ASP A 46 -0.23 0.78 8.46
N LEU A 47 -0.75 -0.30 7.87
CA LEU A 47 -0.90 -1.63 8.49
C LEU A 47 0.39 -2.47 8.44
N MET A 48 1.21 -2.27 7.41
CA MET A 48 2.42 -3.03 7.10
C MET A 48 3.66 -2.12 7.05
N ASN A 49 4.86 -2.66 6.83
CA ASN A 49 6.03 -1.83 6.52
C ASN A 49 6.07 -1.50 5.00
N ASN A 50 6.65 -0.36 4.62
CA ASN A 50 6.67 0.15 3.24
C ASN A 50 7.20 -0.87 2.21
N ALA A 51 8.27 -1.59 2.55
CA ALA A 51 8.88 -2.56 1.64
C ALA A 51 7.98 -3.78 1.45
N ALA A 52 7.32 -4.25 2.51
CA ALA A 52 6.36 -5.35 2.42
C ALA A 52 5.12 -4.93 1.63
N THR A 53 4.60 -3.72 1.85
CA THR A 53 3.46 -3.17 1.08
C THR A 53 3.79 -3.06 -0.40
N ALA A 54 4.95 -2.48 -0.73
CA ALA A 54 5.39 -2.34 -2.11
C ALA A 54 5.58 -3.71 -2.78
N ALA A 55 6.20 -4.68 -2.10
CA ALA A 55 6.40 -6.03 -2.64
C ALA A 55 5.07 -6.76 -2.91
N VAL A 56 4.07 -6.58 -2.04
CA VAL A 56 2.75 -7.21 -2.19
C VAL A 56 1.92 -6.54 -3.29
N LEU A 57 1.94 -5.21 -3.38
CA LEU A 57 1.08 -4.46 -4.30
C LEU A 57 1.68 -4.27 -5.70
N SER A 58 3.00 -4.39 -5.87
CA SER A 58 3.66 -4.32 -7.19
C SER A 58 3.09 -5.30 -8.23
N PRO A 59 2.96 -6.61 -7.95
CA PRO A 59 2.38 -7.54 -8.93
C PRO A 59 0.91 -7.21 -9.25
N VAL A 60 0.18 -6.63 -8.30
CA VAL A 60 -1.22 -6.21 -8.49
C VAL A 60 -1.30 -5.01 -9.43
N ALA A 61 -0.47 -3.99 -9.18
CA ALA A 61 -0.31 -2.82 -10.02
C ALA A 61 0.05 -3.17 -11.47
N LEU A 62 0.98 -4.13 -11.65
CA LEU A 62 1.34 -4.65 -12.98
C LEU A 62 0.16 -5.34 -13.67
N GLY A 63 -0.58 -6.17 -12.95
CA GLY A 63 -1.76 -6.86 -13.50
C GLY A 63 -2.88 -5.90 -13.92
N ILE A 64 -3.09 -4.83 -13.15
CA ILE A 64 -4.08 -3.79 -13.46
C ILE A 64 -3.66 -2.98 -14.69
N ALA A 65 -2.39 -2.56 -14.75
CA ALA A 65 -1.86 -1.84 -15.90
C ALA A 65 -1.97 -2.67 -17.19
N ALA A 66 -1.66 -3.97 -17.11
CA ALA A 66 -1.83 -4.90 -18.23
C ALA A 66 -3.29 -5.09 -18.63
N SER A 67 -4.22 -5.12 -17.68
CA SER A 67 -5.66 -5.26 -17.94
C SER A 67 -6.28 -4.02 -18.58
N LEU A 68 -5.72 -2.84 -18.29
CA LEU A 68 -6.18 -1.55 -18.82
C LEU A 68 -5.41 -1.12 -20.08
N ASP A 69 -4.42 -1.92 -20.53
CA ASP A 69 -3.52 -1.61 -21.65
C ASP A 69 -2.81 -0.24 -21.50
N VAL A 70 -2.32 0.04 -20.30
CA VAL A 70 -1.65 1.30 -19.93
C VAL A 70 -0.24 1.06 -19.40
N ASN A 71 0.56 2.13 -19.34
CA ASN A 71 1.95 2.02 -18.93
C ASN A 71 2.08 1.54 -17.46
N PRO A 72 2.71 0.37 -17.21
CA PRO A 72 2.88 -0.19 -15.86
C PRO A 72 3.71 0.69 -14.93
N ASP A 73 4.64 1.48 -15.47
CA ASP A 73 5.51 2.35 -14.67
C ASP A 73 4.70 3.36 -13.85
N SER A 74 3.58 3.85 -14.39
CA SER A 74 2.72 4.79 -13.69
C SER A 74 2.09 4.18 -12.43
N PHE A 75 1.66 2.92 -12.51
CA PHE A 75 1.07 2.21 -11.38
C PHE A 75 2.12 1.78 -10.36
N LEU A 76 3.31 1.37 -10.82
CA LEU A 76 4.44 1.10 -9.94
C LEU A 76 4.89 2.37 -9.20
N MET A 77 4.91 3.53 -9.88
CA MET A 77 5.20 4.81 -9.24
C MET A 77 4.13 5.15 -8.19
N ALA A 78 2.85 4.91 -8.50
CA ALA A 78 1.76 5.12 -7.54
C ALA A 78 1.92 4.22 -6.30
N VAL A 79 2.33 2.97 -6.46
CA VAL A 79 2.64 2.08 -5.32
C VAL A 79 3.87 2.57 -4.56
N ALA A 80 4.94 2.98 -5.23
CA ALA A 80 6.14 3.48 -4.58
C ALA A 80 5.87 4.75 -3.75
N ILE A 81 5.10 5.69 -4.32
CA ILE A 81 4.69 6.92 -3.64
C ILE A 81 3.71 6.60 -2.51
N GLY A 82 2.68 5.78 -2.75
CA GLY A 82 1.69 5.41 -1.75
C GLY A 82 2.30 4.69 -0.54
N ALA A 83 3.26 3.79 -0.79
CA ALA A 83 4.00 3.12 0.28
C ALA A 83 4.91 4.09 1.04
N SER A 84 5.46 5.11 0.38
CA SER A 84 6.30 6.13 1.03
C SER A 84 5.49 7.18 1.80
N CYS A 85 4.20 7.35 1.49
CA CYS A 85 3.31 8.29 2.15
C CYS A 85 2.71 7.76 3.47
N ALA A 86 3.22 6.67 4.02
CA ALA A 86 2.85 6.08 5.31
C ALA A 86 3.21 6.94 6.56
N PHE A 87 3.26 8.27 6.40
CA PHE A 87 3.47 9.24 7.48
C PHE A 87 2.15 9.69 8.14
N LEU A 88 1.00 9.15 7.71
CA LEU A 88 -0.31 9.53 8.24
C LEU A 88 -0.62 8.96 9.63
N THR A 89 0.06 7.90 10.08
CA THR A 89 0.03 7.49 11.50
C THR A 89 1.42 7.08 12.03
N PRO A 90 1.70 7.29 13.33
CA PRO A 90 3.03 7.08 13.90
C PRO A 90 3.35 5.60 14.20
N ILE A 91 2.72 4.64 13.49
CA ILE A 91 2.73 3.22 13.87
C ILE A 91 3.57 2.34 12.90
N GLY A 92 3.85 2.80 11.68
CA GLY A 92 4.35 1.93 10.60
C GLY A 92 5.87 1.72 10.47
N HIS A 93 6.76 2.45 11.17
CA HIS A 93 8.21 2.39 10.88
C HIS A 93 9.10 2.10 12.09
N GLN A 94 10.01 1.11 11.94
CA GLN A 94 11.15 0.90 12.86
C GLN A 94 11.97 2.19 13.10
N ASN A 95 12.05 3.08 12.10
CA ASN A 95 12.73 4.37 12.22
C ASN A 95 11.96 5.38 13.10
N ASN A 96 10.63 5.42 13.07
CA ASN A 96 9.82 6.29 13.94
C ASN A 96 9.80 5.76 15.39
N THR A 97 9.88 4.43 15.57
CA THR A 97 9.99 3.77 16.88
C THR A 97 11.36 3.97 17.54
N LEU A 98 12.45 4.09 16.76
CA LEU A 98 13.81 4.36 17.28
C LEU A 98 13.93 5.72 17.99
N ILE A 99 13.15 6.72 17.58
CA ILE A 99 13.11 8.04 18.19
C ILE A 99 12.22 8.04 19.45
N LEU A 100 11.16 7.24 19.47
CA LEU A 100 10.29 7.04 20.64
C LEU A 100 11.00 6.29 21.79
N GLY A 101 11.87 5.34 21.47
CA GLY A 101 12.60 4.54 22.47
C GLY A 101 13.74 5.28 23.18
N SER A 102 14.44 6.20 22.49
CA SER A 102 15.57 6.96 23.07
C SER A 102 15.20 8.39 23.49
N GLY A 103 14.07 8.93 23.02
CA GLY A 103 13.64 10.31 23.26
C GLY A 103 12.66 10.53 24.42
N GLY A 104 12.18 9.46 25.10
CA GLY A 104 11.37 9.60 26.32
C GLY A 104 9.96 10.17 26.14
N PHE A 105 9.41 10.22 24.92
CA PHE A 105 8.05 10.69 24.70
C PHE A 105 7.02 9.60 25.02
N ARG A 106 6.17 9.88 26.01
CA ARG A 106 4.99 9.08 26.35
C ARG A 106 3.80 9.64 25.59
N PHE A 107 3.04 8.77 24.93
CA PHE A 107 1.63 9.07 24.69
C PHE A 107 0.89 8.92 26.03
N GLY A 108 -0.02 9.85 26.30
CA GLY A 108 -0.86 9.85 27.50
C GLY A 108 -1.63 8.56 27.67
#